data_AF-A0A2R6Q5U9-F1
#
_entry.id   AF-A0A2R6Q5U9-F1
#
_cell.length_a   1.000
_cell.length_b   1.000
_cell.length_c   1.000
_cell.angle_alpha   90.00
_cell.angle_beta   90.00
_cell.angle_gamma   90.00
#
_symmetry.space_group_name_H-M   'P 1'
#
loop_
_entity.id
_entity.type
_entity.pdbx_description
1 polymer ?
#
loop_
_entity_poly.entity_id
_entity_poly.type
_entity_poly.pdbx_seq_one_letter_code
_entity_poly.pdbx_strand_id
1 'polypeptide(L)'
;MCPPGFKGDGVKSCEDIDECKDKKACQCPECSCKDTWGSYDCTCSGDLLYIRDHDTCISKRATEVRSAWAAVWVILAGLALAAGGAYMVYKYRLKSYMDSEIRAIMAQYMPLDSQAEVPNHVSEERA
;
A
#
# COMPACT_ATOMS: atom_id res chain seq x y z
N MET A 1 -39.03 39.88 13.98
CA MET A 1 -38.79 38.67 13.15
C MET A 1 -38.02 37.65 13.97
N CYS A 2 -38.22 36.35 13.74
CA CYS A 2 -37.47 35.31 14.44
C CYS A 2 -36.02 35.20 13.93
N PRO A 3 -35.08 34.71 14.75
CA PRO A 3 -33.73 34.38 14.30
C PRO A 3 -33.73 33.23 13.28
N PRO A 4 -32.67 33.09 12.46
CA PRO A 4 -32.52 31.96 11.54
C PRO A 4 -32.55 30.62 12.32
N GLY A 5 -33.20 29.61 11.75
CA GLY A 5 -33.48 28.34 12.44
C GLY A 5 -34.82 28.33 13.21
N PHE A 6 -35.53 29.46 13.28
CA PHE A 6 -36.81 29.56 14.00
C PHE A 6 -37.94 30.07 13.11
N LYS A 7 -39.15 29.56 13.34
CA LYS A 7 -40.40 29.99 12.70
C LYS A 7 -41.34 30.61 13.72
N GLY A 8 -42.12 31.59 13.29
CA GLY A 8 -43.15 32.21 14.13
C GLY A 8 -43.31 33.70 13.87
N ASP A 9 -44.14 34.32 14.72
CA ASP A 9 -44.60 35.69 14.55
C ASP A 9 -43.51 36.72 14.89
N GLY A 10 -42.41 36.26 15.53
CA GLY A 10 -41.26 37.09 15.87
C GLY A 10 -41.50 38.12 16.97
N VAL A 11 -42.67 38.07 17.64
CA VAL A 11 -43.08 38.98 18.72
C VAL A 11 -43.55 38.24 19.98
N LYS A 12 -44.29 37.12 19.83
CA LYS A 12 -44.84 36.34 20.95
C LYS A 12 -44.42 34.87 20.98
N SER A 13 -44.09 34.27 19.84
CA SER A 13 -43.47 32.95 19.77
C SER A 13 -42.45 32.90 18.65
N CYS A 14 -41.34 32.22 18.93
CA CYS A 14 -40.43 31.69 17.94
C CYS A 14 -40.20 30.23 18.34
N GLU A 15 -40.65 29.33 17.48
CA GLU A 15 -40.47 27.90 17.63
C GLU A 15 -39.32 27.45 16.75
N ASP A 16 -38.56 26.49 17.26
CA ASP A 16 -37.46 25.88 16.53
C ASP A 16 -37.97 25.16 15.28
N ILE A 17 -37.23 25.26 14.17
CA ILE A 17 -37.56 24.56 12.94
C ILE A 17 -36.87 23.20 13.00
N ASP A 18 -37.66 22.14 13.10
CA ASP A 18 -37.11 20.77 13.04
C ASP A 18 -36.74 20.41 11.59
N GLU A 19 -35.50 20.73 11.17
CA GLU A 19 -35.05 20.48 9.81
C GLU A 19 -34.94 18.97 9.49
N CYS A 20 -34.81 18.14 10.53
CA CYS A 20 -34.80 16.68 10.41
C CYS A 20 -36.17 16.14 10.01
N LYS A 21 -37.26 16.61 10.63
CA LYS A 21 -38.63 16.22 10.28
C LYS A 21 -39.05 16.77 8.93
N ASP A 22 -38.66 18.01 8.63
CA ASP A 22 -38.98 18.66 7.36
C ASP A 22 -38.17 18.08 6.18
N LYS A 23 -37.23 17.15 6.44
CA LYS A 23 -36.31 16.56 5.45
C LYS A 23 -35.54 17.62 4.66
N LYS A 24 -35.31 18.79 5.28
CA LYS A 24 -34.54 19.89 4.67
C LYS A 24 -33.04 19.69 4.86
N ALA A 25 -32.65 18.85 5.81
CA ALA A 25 -31.27 18.56 6.17
C ALA A 25 -30.99 17.05 6.23
N CYS A 26 -29.72 16.67 6.06
CA CYS A 26 -29.21 15.30 6.21
C CYS A 26 -29.95 14.27 5.34
N GLN A 27 -30.12 14.54 4.03
CA GLN A 27 -30.88 13.66 3.11
C GLN A 27 -30.14 12.37 2.70
N CYS A 28 -28.93 12.15 3.21
CA CYS A 28 -28.12 10.98 2.91
C CYS A 28 -28.66 9.71 3.60
N PRO A 29 -28.60 8.54 2.94
CA PRO A 29 -29.14 7.29 3.48
C PRO A 29 -28.39 6.77 4.72
N GLU A 30 -27.10 7.09 4.85
CA GLU A 30 -26.22 6.66 5.95
C GLU A 30 -26.07 7.74 7.05
N CYS A 31 -26.91 8.77 7.01
CA CYS A 31 -26.87 9.90 7.92
C CYS A 31 -27.92 9.79 9.02
N SER A 32 -27.51 10.15 10.24
CA SER A 32 -28.38 10.39 11.38
C SER A 32 -28.51 11.90 11.59
N CYS A 33 -29.72 12.41 11.45
CA CYS A 33 -30.07 13.79 11.76
C CYS A 33 -30.45 13.91 13.24
N LYS A 34 -29.91 14.93 13.92
CA LYS A 34 -30.29 15.30 15.26
C LYS A 34 -30.64 16.78 15.30
N ASP A 35 -31.90 17.06 15.61
CA ASP A 35 -32.43 18.40 15.78
C ASP A 35 -31.84 19.05 17.05
N THR A 36 -31.49 20.33 16.97
CA THR A 36 -30.95 21.10 18.09
C THR A 36 -31.58 22.49 18.13
N TRP A 37 -31.61 23.12 19.30
CA TRP A 37 -32.24 24.44 19.41
C TRP A 37 -31.54 25.48 18.51
N GLY A 38 -32.22 25.87 17.43
CA GLY A 38 -31.79 26.84 16.42
C GLY A 38 -30.89 26.29 15.32
N SER A 39 -30.68 24.97 15.23
CA SER A 39 -29.81 24.34 14.23
C SER A 39 -30.04 22.82 14.18
N TYR A 40 -29.34 22.11 13.30
CA TYR A 40 -29.30 20.66 13.28
C TYR A 40 -27.87 20.14 13.22
N ASP A 41 -27.66 18.92 13.72
CA ASP A 41 -26.43 18.16 13.60
C ASP A 41 -26.67 16.92 12.74
N CYS A 42 -25.93 16.79 11.64
CA CYS A 42 -25.87 15.56 10.85
C CYS A 42 -24.62 14.77 11.20
N THR A 43 -24.79 13.50 11.53
CA THR A 43 -23.68 12.56 11.71
C THR A 43 -23.81 11.38 10.76
N CYS A 44 -22.70 10.79 10.34
CA CYS A 44 -22.72 9.58 9.53
C CYS A 44 -22.52 8.35 10.42
N SER A 45 -23.12 7.22 10.04
CA SER A 45 -22.89 5.95 10.73
C SER A 45 -21.43 5.50 10.59
N GLY A 46 -20.82 4.99 11.67
CA GLY A 46 -19.46 4.42 11.63
C GLY A 46 -18.32 5.43 11.51
N ASP A 47 -17.26 5.08 10.76
CA ASP A 47 -16.05 5.89 10.55
C ASP A 47 -16.15 6.87 9.36
N LEU A 48 -17.37 7.31 9.03
CA LEU A 48 -17.62 8.22 7.92
C LEU A 48 -17.63 9.68 8.38
N LEU A 49 -17.10 10.58 7.55
CA LEU A 49 -17.21 12.02 7.72
C LEU A 49 -18.41 12.55 6.94
N TYR A 50 -19.23 13.37 7.60
CA TYR A 50 -20.30 14.12 6.97
C TYR A 50 -19.77 15.42 6.35
N ILE A 51 -20.10 15.66 5.08
CA ILE A 51 -19.81 16.90 4.35
C ILE A 51 -21.13 17.63 4.09
N ARG A 52 -21.34 18.76 4.78
CA ARG A 52 -22.56 19.57 4.71
C ARG A 52 -22.84 20.20 3.34
N ASP A 53 -21.79 20.46 2.55
CA ASP A 53 -21.90 21.12 1.23
C ASP A 53 -22.56 20.24 0.16
N HIS A 54 -22.39 18.91 0.27
CA HIS A 54 -22.88 17.93 -0.70
C HIS A 54 -23.77 16.85 -0.04
N ASP A 55 -24.18 17.04 1.22
CA ASP A 55 -24.96 16.07 2.01
C ASP A 55 -24.46 14.62 1.85
N THR A 56 -23.15 14.42 1.94
CA THR A 56 -22.51 13.13 1.64
C THR A 56 -21.65 12.62 2.80
N CYS A 57 -21.69 11.31 3.03
CA CYS A 57 -20.81 10.60 3.95
C CYS A 57 -19.61 10.02 3.19
N ILE A 58 -18.40 10.43 3.56
CA ILE A 58 -17.17 9.86 3.01
C ILE A 58 -16.48 8.97 4.04
N SER A 59 -16.07 7.77 3.64
CA SER A 59 -15.30 6.89 4.53
C SER A 59 -13.90 7.45 4.77
N LYS A 60 -13.52 7.62 6.04
CA LYS A 60 -12.12 7.89 6.40
C LYS A 60 -11.20 6.72 6.02
N ARG A 61 -11.75 5.53 5.77
CA ARG A 61 -11.03 4.31 5.39
C ARG A 61 -10.78 4.19 3.88
N ALA A 62 -10.60 5.31 3.18
CA ALA A 62 -10.11 5.30 1.79
C ALA A 62 -8.59 5.49 1.69
N THR A 63 -7.92 5.81 2.80
CA THR A 63 -6.45 5.94 2.87
C THR A 63 -5.89 5.16 4.05
N GLU A 64 -6.30 3.90 4.21
CA GLU A 64 -5.44 2.98 4.95
C GLU A 64 -4.14 2.88 4.16
N VAL A 65 -3.03 3.24 4.81
CA VAL A 65 -1.65 3.30 4.31
C VAL A 65 -1.11 1.90 3.91
N ARG A 66 -1.98 0.99 3.45
CA ARG A 66 -1.61 -0.24 2.75
C ARG A 66 -0.82 0.08 1.47
N SER A 67 -1.06 1.23 0.86
CA SER A 67 -0.46 1.59 -0.44
C SER A 67 0.97 2.14 -0.35
N ALA A 68 1.38 2.75 0.77
CA ALA A 68 2.74 3.28 0.89
C ALA A 68 3.78 2.16 1.07
N TRP A 69 3.45 1.16 1.90
CA TRP A 69 4.29 -0.03 2.09
C TRP A 69 4.36 -0.91 0.84
N ALA A 70 3.27 -1.00 0.06
CA ALA A 70 3.28 -1.71 -1.22
C ALA A 70 4.27 -1.08 -2.21
N ALA A 71 4.32 0.24 -2.30
CA ALA A 71 5.29 0.95 -3.14
C ALA A 71 6.74 0.69 -2.71
N VAL A 72 7.01 0.64 -1.39
CA VAL A 72 8.34 0.32 -0.85
C VAL A 72 8.79 -1.09 -1.26
N TRP A 73 7.93 -2.09 -1.11
CA TRP A 73 8.25 -3.47 -1.52
C TRP A 73 8.50 -3.60 -3.03
N VAL A 74 7.73 -2.88 -3.87
CA VAL A 74 7.93 -2.87 -5.31
C VAL A 74 9.28 -2.27 -5.69
N ILE A 75 9.69 -1.17 -5.04
CA ILE A 75 10.99 -0.55 -5.26
C ILE A 75 12.13 -1.49 -4.84
N LEU A 76 12.02 -2.11 -3.65
CA LEU A 76 13.03 -3.06 -3.17
C LEU A 76 13.17 -4.28 -4.08
N ALA A 77 12.05 -4.84 -4.54
CA ALA A 77 12.07 -5.96 -5.48
C ALA A 77 12.71 -5.57 -6.83
N GLY A 78 12.38 -4.38 -7.35
CA GLY A 78 12.99 -3.85 -8.57
C GLY A 78 14.50 -3.67 -8.45
N LEU A 79 14.97 -3.10 -7.33
CA LEU A 79 16.41 -2.93 -7.06
C LEU A 79 17.13 -4.28 -6.92
N ALA A 80 16.52 -5.25 -6.23
CA ALA A 80 17.09 -6.59 -6.09
C ALA A 80 17.22 -7.31 -7.43
N LEU A 81 16.21 -7.20 -8.31
CA LEU A 81 16.24 -7.78 -9.66
C LEU A 81 17.30 -7.11 -10.53
N ALA A 82 17.39 -5.77 -10.50
CA ALA A 82 18.40 -5.04 -11.25
C ALA A 82 19.82 -5.37 -10.79
N ALA A 83 20.07 -5.37 -9.47
CA ALA A 83 21.36 -5.72 -8.90
C ALA A 83 21.73 -7.19 -9.17
N GLY A 84 20.78 -8.12 -9.00
CA GLY A 84 20.97 -9.54 -9.28
C GLY A 84 21.27 -9.80 -10.77
N GLY A 85 20.51 -9.16 -11.67
CA GLY A 85 20.75 -9.22 -13.11
C GLY A 85 22.12 -8.66 -13.50
N ALA A 86 22.49 -7.50 -12.98
CA ALA A 86 23.81 -6.89 -13.21
C ALA A 86 24.95 -7.78 -12.68
N TYR A 87 24.79 -8.36 -11.49
CA TYR A 87 25.78 -9.27 -10.90
C TYR A 87 25.95 -10.56 -11.72
N MET A 88 24.84 -11.15 -12.20
CA MET A 88 24.88 -12.32 -13.07
C MET A 88 25.56 -12.03 -14.41
N VAL A 89 25.25 -10.89 -15.04
CA VAL A 89 25.92 -10.46 -16.28
C VAL A 89 27.41 -10.19 -16.03
N TYR A 90 27.75 -9.48 -14.96
CA TYR A 90 29.14 -9.22 -14.57
C TYR A 90 29.92 -10.53 -14.40
N LYS A 91 29.38 -11.48 -13.64
CA LYS A 91 30.01 -12.79 -13.40
C LYS A 91 30.08 -13.64 -14.66
N TYR A 92 29.04 -13.63 -15.50
CA TYR A 92 29.02 -14.36 -16.76
C TYR A 92 30.04 -13.80 -17.76
N ARG A 93 30.14 -12.48 -17.87
CA ARG A 93 31.17 -11.80 -18.68
C ARG A 93 32.57 -12.10 -18.17
N LEU A 94 32.79 -12.03 -16.86
CA LEU A 94 34.09 -12.34 -16.25
C LEU A 94 34.50 -13.80 -16.49
N LYS A 95 33.54 -14.74 -16.38
CA LYS A 95 33.78 -16.16 -16.70
C LYS A 95 34.04 -16.39 -18.19
N SER A 96 33.36 -15.67 -19.07
CA SER A 96 33.59 -15.70 -20.52
C SER A 96 34.93 -15.07 -20.93
N TYR A 97 35.43 -14.09 -20.17
CA TYR A 97 36.73 -13.46 -20.39
C TYR A 97 37.88 -14.44 -20.10
N MET A 98 37.75 -15.27 -19.05
CA MET A 98 38.70 -16.35 -18.78
C MET A 98 38.77 -17.41 -19.90
N ASP A 99 37.67 -17.65 -20.61
CA ASP A 99 37.63 -18.67 -21.68
C ASP A 99 38.24 -18.21 -23.01
N SER A 100 38.31 -16.90 -23.26
CA SER A 100 38.69 -16.35 -24.58
C SER A 100 40.13 -15.83 -24.66
N GLU A 101 40.76 -15.42 -23.56
CA GLU A 101 42.16 -14.93 -23.59
C GLU A 101 43.18 -15.86 -22.92
N ILE A 102 42.77 -16.81 -22.05
CA ILE A 102 43.72 -17.67 -21.30
C ILE A 102 43.97 -19.03 -21.98
N ARG A 103 43.14 -19.46 -22.95
CA ARG A 103 43.41 -20.70 -23.72
C ARG A 103 44.65 -20.58 -24.62
N ALA A 104 45.03 -19.37 -25.02
CA ALA A 104 46.20 -19.14 -25.85
C ALA A 104 47.53 -19.18 -25.04
N ILE A 105 47.49 -18.87 -23.75
CA ILE A 105 48.69 -18.82 -22.88
C ILE A 105 48.88 -20.12 -22.08
N MET A 106 47.80 -20.85 -21.76
CA MET A 106 47.87 -22.11 -21.00
C MET A 106 48.15 -23.36 -21.86
N ALA A 107 48.25 -23.22 -23.19
CA ALA A 107 48.50 -24.34 -24.10
C ALA A 107 49.94 -24.91 -24.03
N GLN A 108 50.83 -24.33 -23.22
CA GLN A 108 52.25 -24.74 -23.16
C GLN A 108 52.69 -25.37 -21.83
N TYR A 109 51.78 -25.63 -20.88
CA TYR A 109 52.17 -26.21 -19.57
C TYR A 109 51.32 -27.39 -19.07
N MET A 110 50.75 -28.20 -19.97
CA MET A 110 50.11 -29.45 -19.52
C MET A 110 50.41 -30.62 -20.46
N PRO A 111 51.49 -31.38 -20.23
CA PRO A 111 51.55 -32.75 -20.70
C PRO A 111 50.60 -33.62 -19.86
N LEU A 112 49.77 -34.41 -20.54
CA LEU A 112 49.06 -35.53 -19.95
C LEU A 112 50.10 -36.55 -19.48
N ASP A 113 50.17 -36.80 -18.18
CA ASP A 113 50.69 -38.08 -17.70
C ASP A 113 49.68 -38.75 -16.78
N SER A 114 49.18 -39.85 -17.31
CA SER A 114 48.50 -40.95 -16.66
C SER A 114 49.27 -41.49 -15.46
N GLN A 115 48.60 -41.61 -14.31
CA GLN A 115 48.75 -42.69 -13.31
C GLN A 115 47.58 -42.52 -12.34
N ALA A 116 46.51 -43.32 -12.47
CA ALA A 116 46.34 -44.60 -11.77
C ALA A 116 46.45 -44.44 -10.24
N GLU A 117 45.30 -44.31 -9.56
CA GLU A 117 44.93 -45.08 -8.36
C GLU A 117 43.43 -44.84 -8.06
N VAL A 118 42.78 -45.84 -7.44
CA VAL A 118 41.38 -46.26 -7.62
C VAL A 118 40.43 -45.71 -6.50
N PRO A 119 39.20 -46.22 -6.26
CA PRO A 119 37.92 -45.50 -6.31
C PRO A 119 37.28 -45.17 -4.93
N ASN A 120 36.15 -44.46 -4.97
CA ASN A 120 35.05 -44.35 -3.98
C ASN A 120 35.27 -44.88 -2.55
N HIS A 121 35.04 -44.05 -1.53
CA HIS A 121 33.84 -44.14 -0.66
C HIS A 121 33.86 -43.09 0.46
N VAL A 122 32.66 -42.56 0.73
CA VAL A 122 32.30 -41.70 1.87
C VAL A 122 32.39 -42.50 3.17
N SER A 123 32.90 -41.87 4.22
CA SER A 123 33.05 -42.38 5.59
C SER A 123 31.71 -42.76 6.24
N GLU A 124 31.54 -44.00 6.71
CA GLU A 124 30.71 -44.35 7.88
C GLU A 124 30.88 -45.84 8.29
N GLU A 125 31.68 -46.14 9.31
CA GLU A 125 31.41 -47.19 10.32
C GLU A 125 32.48 -47.18 11.45
N ARG A 126 32.04 -46.74 12.64
CA ARG A 126 32.31 -47.31 13.99
C ARG A 126 33.76 -47.55 14.46
N ALA A 127 34.22 -46.72 15.41
CA ALA A 127 34.62 -47.10 16.78
C ALA A 127 35.23 -45.89 17.51
#